data_AF-A0A0F7VIC3-F1
#
_entry.id   AF-A0A0F7VIC3-F1
#
_cell.length_a   1.000
_cell.length_b   1.000
_cell.length_c   1.000
_cell.angle_alpha   90.00
_cell.angle_beta   90.00
_cell.angle_gamma   90.00
#
_symmetry.space_group_name_H-M   'P 1'
#
loop_
_entity.id
_entity.type
_entity.pdbx_description
1 polymer ?
#
loop_
_entity_poly.entity_id
_entity_poly.type
_entity_poly.pdbx_seq_one_letter_code
_entity_poly.pdbx_strand_id
1 'polypeptide(L)'
;MFRAASRHASARAQKLVPAQRQAWTRSIYSNNGRPTLRPRYNIINVDLFTIPHTRHLTVAQKIRMKYREASKGVFRKNPVLLPLAIFSVVGGIAVFAYVSYVEVTRVQPQYHKFPPQVADQLRTAVYYTEIDLNPPKALKAYKEALRTAVEMGMHPFSDEVLGIKLQVAMMLEKSGLVKPAVEVLERTKTEALKWIEEGRKAESALADKSKAGRVPVKANVSPENGQTNEDSAQDAEKQLKEMQEFEAKQRDRTLKKVVGIEMKLAELYSSEYIQDEKKAEDAQVAAVELCLEEMHRRQSLGLPVGGGAAGEGDSEAWLNMTEIATALVELADTYTTKDRSELAMPLYLRALEMIRVAEGDSPSCKQVVLLNSVASAMVGQAQIPAKPRSQEKQTVSREQTIDAARQWAQKAIDVAARIQPPVRNEECDMTCVAATYNLGEIAELQNKPDVAQQRYAEAKSLAQGLGYEEGIAMADEALKRLQK
;
A
#
# COMPACT_ATOMS: atom_id res chain seq x y z
N MET A 1 2.91 2.02 2.91
CA MET A 1 2.69 1.12 1.75
C MET A 1 1.20 0.81 1.60
N PHE A 2 0.39 1.82 1.32
CA PHE A 2 -1.01 1.64 0.94
C PHE A 2 -1.11 2.06 -0.51
N ARG A 3 -0.96 1.11 -1.43
CA ARG A 3 -1.39 1.31 -2.82
C ARG A 3 -2.88 1.02 -2.81
N ALA A 4 -3.68 2.08 -2.86
CA ALA A 4 -5.10 2.01 -3.16
C ALA A 4 -5.24 1.33 -4.54
N ALA A 5 -5.66 0.06 -4.51
CA ALA A 5 -6.20 -0.60 -5.67
C ALA A 5 -7.72 -0.59 -5.47
N SER A 6 -8.35 0.42 -6.04
CA SER A 6 -9.77 0.37 -6.38
C SER A 6 -10.00 -0.89 -7.21
N ARG A 7 -10.68 -1.87 -6.63
CA ARG A 7 -11.32 -2.98 -7.35
C ARG A 7 -12.61 -3.31 -6.62
N HIS A 8 -13.70 -2.68 -7.03
CA HIS A 8 -15.01 -3.30 -6.93
C HIS A 8 -14.98 -4.55 -7.82
N ALA A 9 -14.87 -5.71 -7.20
CA ALA A 9 -15.16 -7.00 -7.82
C ALA A 9 -16.09 -7.75 -6.87
N SER A 10 -17.36 -7.78 -7.22
CA SER A 10 -18.39 -8.60 -6.59
C SER A 10 -17.92 -10.06 -6.48
N ALA A 11 -17.64 -10.52 -5.26
CA ALA A 11 -17.13 -11.86 -5.01
C ALA A 11 -18.29 -12.86 -4.87
N ARG A 12 -18.66 -13.50 -5.98
CA ARG A 12 -19.47 -14.72 -5.94
C ARG A 12 -18.58 -15.89 -5.52
N ALA A 13 -18.84 -16.46 -4.34
CA ALA A 13 -18.08 -17.57 -3.75
C ALA A 13 -17.95 -18.77 -4.71
N GLN A 14 -16.72 -19.09 -5.12
CA GLN A 14 -16.41 -20.34 -5.81
C GLN A 14 -16.25 -21.48 -4.80
N LYS A 15 -16.98 -22.58 -5.04
CA LYS A 15 -16.93 -23.82 -4.26
C LYS A 15 -15.55 -24.46 -4.34
N LEU A 16 -14.99 -24.77 -3.17
CA LEU A 16 -13.75 -25.53 -3.00
C LEU A 16 -13.94 -26.98 -3.49
N VAL A 17 -13.08 -27.42 -4.42
CA VAL A 17 -12.87 -28.84 -4.79
C VAL A 17 -11.65 -29.35 -4.01
N PRO A 18 -11.70 -30.52 -3.36
CA PRO A 18 -10.61 -30.99 -2.51
C PRO A 18 -9.43 -31.54 -3.34
N ALA A 19 -8.21 -31.18 -2.94
CA ALA A 19 -6.97 -31.62 -3.54
C ALA A 19 -6.63 -33.08 -3.17
N GLN A 20 -6.37 -33.87 -4.21
CA GLN A 20 -6.00 -35.28 -4.18
C GLN A 20 -4.53 -35.43 -3.76
N ARG A 21 -4.28 -36.01 -2.58
CA ARG A 21 -2.92 -36.33 -2.08
C ARG A 21 -2.36 -37.56 -2.80
N GLN A 22 -1.25 -37.42 -3.52
CA GLN A 22 -0.43 -38.56 -3.98
C GLN A 22 0.71 -38.80 -2.99
N ALA A 23 0.69 -39.97 -2.36
CA ALA A 23 1.76 -40.48 -1.50
C ALA A 23 2.79 -41.24 -2.35
N TRP A 24 4.07 -40.90 -2.23
CA TRP A 24 5.17 -41.67 -2.80
C TRP A 24 5.80 -42.51 -1.70
N THR A 25 5.53 -43.82 -1.72
CA THR A 25 6.26 -44.83 -0.95
C THR A 25 7.35 -45.44 -1.82
N ARG A 26 8.57 -45.55 -1.30
CA ARG A 26 9.57 -46.50 -1.82
C ARG A 26 10.20 -47.28 -0.67
N SER A 27 9.89 -48.56 -0.68
CA SER A 27 10.47 -49.66 0.09
C SER A 27 11.84 -50.05 -0.48
N ILE A 28 12.81 -50.37 0.37
CA ILE A 28 13.95 -51.22 0.01
C ILE A 28 14.20 -52.25 1.13
N TYR A 29 14.30 -53.49 0.68
CA TYR A 29 14.42 -54.76 1.37
C TYR A 29 15.66 -54.91 2.28
N SER A 30 15.46 -55.68 3.35
CA SER A 30 16.47 -56.32 4.21
C SER A 30 16.74 -57.75 3.72
N ASN A 31 17.98 -58.23 3.78
CA ASN A 31 18.24 -59.67 3.74
C ASN A 31 19.37 -60.05 4.70
N ASN A 32 19.05 -61.02 5.57
CA ASN A 32 19.91 -61.63 6.57
C ASN A 32 20.55 -62.91 6.00
N GLY A 33 21.78 -63.22 6.44
CA GLY A 33 22.41 -64.52 6.21
C GLY A 33 23.54 -64.81 7.21
N ARG A 34 23.33 -65.83 8.05
CA ARG A 34 24.26 -66.54 8.97
C ARG A 34 23.93 -68.04 8.81
N PRO A 35 24.65 -69.04 9.37
CA PRO A 35 26.04 -69.15 9.87
C PRO A 35 26.72 -70.52 9.53
N THR A 36 27.81 -70.88 10.25
CA THR A 36 28.37 -72.24 10.56
C THR A 36 29.47 -72.78 9.60
N LEU A 37 30.52 -73.55 9.96
CA LEU A 37 30.93 -74.41 11.10
C LEU A 37 32.48 -74.63 11.06
N ARG A 38 33.13 -74.96 12.19
CA ARG A 38 34.53 -75.49 12.30
C ARG A 38 34.55 -77.04 12.17
N PRO A 39 35.68 -77.75 11.90
CA PRO A 39 36.64 -78.13 12.98
C PRO A 39 38.14 -78.38 12.61
N ARG A 40 38.99 -78.30 13.66
CA ARG A 40 40.25 -79.03 14.04
C ARG A 40 41.50 -79.22 13.13
N TYR A 41 42.62 -78.61 13.61
CA TYR A 41 43.96 -79.15 13.97
C TYR A 41 44.82 -80.03 13.02
N ASN A 42 46.00 -79.52 12.60
CA ASN A 42 47.38 -79.84 13.08
C ASN A 42 48.50 -79.94 12.00
N ILE A 43 49.57 -79.16 12.22
CA ILE A 43 51.03 -79.38 11.99
C ILE A 43 51.56 -79.54 10.55
N ILE A 44 52.42 -78.60 10.11
CA ILE A 44 53.89 -78.74 9.83
C ILE A 44 54.39 -77.42 9.21
N ASN A 45 55.51 -76.92 9.75
CA ASN A 45 56.24 -75.72 9.32
C ASN A 45 57.13 -76.00 8.09
N VAL A 46 57.80 -74.93 7.62
CA VAL A 46 58.86 -74.82 6.59
C VAL A 46 58.30 -74.74 5.14
N ASP A 47 58.44 -73.67 4.34
CA ASP A 47 59.53 -72.71 4.12
C ASP A 47 59.01 -71.32 3.65
N LEU A 48 59.84 -70.27 3.82
CA LEU A 48 59.58 -68.89 3.44
C LEU A 48 59.31 -68.70 1.93
N PHE A 49 58.14 -68.16 1.58
CA PHE A 49 57.92 -67.37 0.38
C PHE A 49 57.21 -66.07 0.73
N THR A 50 57.88 -64.94 0.46
CA THR A 50 57.37 -63.60 0.70
C THR A 50 56.31 -63.24 -0.35
N ILE A 51 55.04 -63.16 0.06
CA ILE A 51 53.94 -62.66 -0.77
C ILE A 51 53.74 -61.16 -0.46
N PRO A 52 53.72 -60.25 -1.45
CA PRO A 52 53.53 -58.83 -1.19
C PRO A 52 52.07 -58.52 -0.81
N HIS A 53 51.86 -57.99 0.40
CA HIS A 53 50.58 -57.45 0.87
C HIS A 53 50.17 -56.18 0.11
N THR A 54 49.02 -56.18 -0.56
CA THR A 54 48.39 -54.96 -1.10
C THR A 54 47.54 -54.27 -0.03
N ARG A 55 47.88 -53.04 0.35
CA ARG A 55 47.09 -52.22 1.30
C ARG A 55 45.91 -51.54 0.58
N HIS A 56 44.68 -51.65 1.11
CA HIS A 56 43.50 -50.94 0.57
C HIS A 56 43.47 -49.47 1.05
N LEU A 57 43.42 -48.53 0.11
CA LEU A 57 43.36 -47.08 0.36
C LEU A 57 41.96 -46.62 0.77
N THR A 58 41.87 -45.68 1.72
CA THR A 58 40.60 -45.05 2.16
C THR A 58 39.99 -44.16 1.08
N VAL A 59 38.68 -43.91 1.13
CA VAL A 59 37.94 -43.09 0.15
C VAL A 59 38.55 -41.69 0.00
N ALA A 60 38.92 -41.05 1.12
CA ALA A 60 39.61 -39.75 1.10
C ALA A 60 40.99 -39.82 0.41
N GLN A 61 41.75 -40.91 0.64
CA GLN A 61 43.04 -41.12 -0.04
C GLN A 61 42.84 -41.35 -1.54
N LYS A 62 41.81 -42.10 -1.95
CA LYS A 62 41.45 -42.30 -3.36
C LYS A 62 41.05 -40.99 -4.03
N ILE A 63 40.24 -40.16 -3.38
CA ILE A 63 39.84 -38.85 -3.90
C ILE A 63 41.07 -37.94 -4.05
N ARG A 64 41.95 -37.89 -3.04
CA ARG A 64 43.18 -37.08 -3.08
C ARG A 64 44.13 -37.53 -4.19
N MET A 65 44.30 -38.83 -4.38
CA MET A 65 45.11 -39.36 -5.48
C MET A 65 44.48 -39.05 -6.84
N LYS A 66 43.18 -39.30 -7.02
CA LYS A 66 42.47 -38.96 -8.27
C LYS A 66 42.51 -37.47 -8.59
N TYR A 67 42.40 -36.60 -7.59
CA TYR A 67 42.54 -35.16 -7.77
C TYR A 67 43.98 -34.76 -8.14
N ARG A 68 44.99 -35.38 -7.53
CA ARG A 68 46.41 -35.16 -7.85
C ARG A 68 46.80 -35.67 -9.24
N GLU A 69 46.15 -36.72 -9.71
CA GLU A 69 46.35 -37.29 -11.05
C GLU A 69 45.61 -36.46 -12.13
N ALA A 70 44.35 -36.09 -11.85
CA ALA A 70 43.56 -35.22 -12.72
C ALA A 70 44.14 -33.81 -12.83
N SER A 71 44.62 -33.21 -11.73
CA SER A 71 45.20 -31.85 -11.74
C SER A 71 46.44 -31.75 -12.62
N LYS A 72 47.34 -32.74 -12.59
CA LYS A 72 48.55 -32.74 -13.44
C LYS A 72 48.24 -32.80 -14.94
N GLY A 73 47.20 -33.54 -15.33
CA GLY A 73 46.78 -33.67 -16.72
C GLY A 73 46.00 -32.46 -17.24
N VAL A 74 45.14 -31.87 -16.41
CA VAL A 74 44.27 -30.75 -16.81
C VAL A 74 45.04 -29.41 -16.85
N PHE A 75 45.99 -29.17 -15.92
CA PHE A 75 46.81 -27.94 -15.93
C PHE A 75 47.69 -27.80 -17.18
N ARG A 76 48.16 -28.92 -17.74
CA ARG A 76 48.96 -28.93 -18.97
C ARG A 76 48.14 -28.69 -20.23
N LYS A 77 46.89 -29.17 -20.25
CA LYS A 77 46.01 -29.04 -21.42
C LYS A 77 45.38 -27.65 -21.54
N ASN A 78 45.06 -27.02 -20.41
CA ASN A 78 44.42 -25.70 -20.37
C ASN A 78 45.14 -24.76 -19.38
N PRO A 79 46.38 -24.34 -19.69
CA PRO A 79 47.21 -23.58 -18.75
C PRO A 79 46.67 -22.18 -18.44
N VAL A 80 45.85 -21.62 -19.33
CA VAL A 80 45.25 -20.28 -19.16
C VAL A 80 43.81 -20.35 -18.63
N LEU A 81 43.00 -21.27 -19.14
CA LEU A 81 41.57 -21.33 -18.83
C LEU A 81 41.30 -21.78 -17.38
N LEU A 82 42.10 -22.72 -16.87
CA LEU A 82 41.90 -23.30 -15.54
C LEU A 82 42.19 -22.33 -14.39
N PRO A 83 43.30 -21.56 -14.36
CA PRO A 83 43.49 -20.55 -13.32
C PRO A 83 42.41 -19.47 -13.41
N LEU A 84 41.99 -19.06 -14.61
CA LEU A 84 40.91 -18.09 -14.81
C LEU A 84 39.57 -18.60 -14.24
N ALA A 85 39.23 -19.87 -14.45
CA ALA A 85 38.05 -20.48 -13.85
C ALA A 85 38.11 -20.52 -12.31
N ILE A 86 39.27 -20.84 -11.73
CA ILE A 86 39.47 -20.84 -10.28
C ILE A 86 39.34 -19.43 -9.71
N PHE A 87 39.98 -18.43 -10.34
CA PHE A 87 39.85 -17.03 -9.95
C PHE A 87 38.40 -16.54 -10.06
N SER A 88 37.65 -16.96 -11.09
CA SER A 88 36.23 -16.63 -11.22
C SER A 88 35.37 -17.24 -10.11
N VAL A 89 35.61 -18.50 -9.73
CA VAL A 89 34.86 -19.15 -8.64
C VAL A 89 35.18 -18.53 -7.29
N VAL A 90 36.47 -18.32 -6.99
CA VAL A 90 36.91 -17.67 -5.75
C VAL A 90 36.44 -16.23 -5.69
N GLY A 91 36.54 -15.48 -6.80
CA GLY A 91 36.04 -14.13 -6.93
C GLY A 91 34.52 -14.06 -6.74
N GLY A 92 33.77 -15.01 -7.31
CA GLY A 92 32.32 -15.11 -7.11
C GLY A 92 31.95 -15.36 -5.65
N ILE A 93 32.64 -16.28 -4.96
CA ILE A 93 32.43 -16.53 -3.53
C ILE A 93 32.77 -15.29 -2.69
N ALA A 94 33.87 -14.59 -3.01
CA ALA A 94 34.28 -13.39 -2.29
C ALA A 94 33.29 -12.23 -2.49
N VAL A 95 32.80 -12.01 -3.72
CA VAL A 95 31.76 -11.01 -4.02
C VAL A 95 30.46 -11.38 -3.32
N PHE A 96 30.04 -12.64 -3.36
CA PHE A 96 28.83 -13.08 -2.67
C PHE A 96 28.93 -12.91 -1.15
N ALA A 97 30.09 -13.23 -0.56
CA ALA A 97 30.36 -13.03 0.87
C ALA A 97 30.39 -11.54 1.23
N TYR A 98 30.97 -10.69 0.36
CA TYR A 98 31.00 -9.24 0.55
C TYR A 98 29.59 -8.63 0.45
N VAL A 99 28.81 -9.00 -0.57
CA VAL A 99 27.41 -8.57 -0.72
C VAL A 99 26.60 -9.02 0.50
N SER A 100 26.74 -10.28 0.92
CA SER A 100 26.05 -10.81 2.11
C SER A 100 26.48 -10.08 3.39
N TYR A 101 27.77 -9.72 3.51
CA TYR A 101 28.27 -8.94 4.63
C TYR A 101 27.72 -7.52 4.65
N VAL A 102 27.72 -6.83 3.51
CA VAL A 102 27.14 -5.48 3.37
C VAL A 102 25.62 -5.53 3.63
N GLU A 103 24.95 -6.57 3.14
CA GLU A 103 23.52 -6.79 3.35
C GLU A 103 23.20 -6.93 4.86
N VAL A 104 23.96 -7.74 5.59
CA VAL A 104 23.72 -7.96 7.03
C VAL A 104 24.17 -6.78 7.90
N THR A 105 25.30 -6.14 7.58
CA THR A 105 25.91 -5.14 8.48
C THR A 105 25.53 -3.69 8.18
N ARG A 106 25.22 -3.36 6.92
CA ARG A 106 24.89 -1.98 6.52
C ARG A 106 23.45 -1.83 6.09
N VAL A 107 22.94 -2.79 5.32
CA VAL A 107 21.61 -2.74 4.71
C VAL A 107 20.57 -3.11 5.77
N GLN A 108 20.57 -4.31 6.35
CA GLN A 108 19.53 -4.79 7.28
C GLN A 108 19.17 -3.82 8.44
N PRO A 109 20.14 -3.14 9.11
CA PRO A 109 19.85 -2.15 10.15
C PRO A 109 19.22 -0.85 9.61
N GLN A 110 19.40 -0.53 8.33
CA GLN A 110 18.84 0.67 7.68
C GLN A 110 17.38 0.48 7.21
N TYR A 111 16.90 -0.74 6.95
CA TYR A 111 15.54 -0.96 6.40
C TYR A 111 14.43 -1.09 7.43
N HIS A 112 14.74 -1.30 8.72
CA HIS A 112 13.72 -1.27 9.77
C HIS A 112 14.00 -0.18 10.81
N LYS A 113 13.11 0.81 10.88
CA LYS A 113 13.12 1.87 11.91
C LYS A 113 12.81 1.36 13.33
N PHE A 114 12.62 0.05 13.47
CA PHE A 114 12.31 -0.60 14.73
C PHE A 114 13.60 -1.01 15.46
N PRO A 115 13.67 -0.83 16.79
CA PRO A 115 14.69 -1.46 17.61
C PRO A 115 14.69 -2.99 17.42
N PRO A 116 15.85 -3.68 17.55
CA PRO A 116 15.96 -5.12 17.31
C PRO A 116 14.93 -5.96 18.07
N GLN A 117 14.66 -5.61 19.34
CA GLN A 117 13.71 -6.32 20.19
C GLN A 117 12.27 -6.26 19.66
N VAL A 118 11.87 -5.09 19.12
CA VAL A 118 10.54 -4.91 18.52
C VAL A 118 10.48 -5.66 17.18
N ALA A 119 11.55 -5.59 16.39
CA ALA A 119 11.63 -6.25 15.09
C ALA A 119 11.53 -7.79 15.20
N ASP A 120 12.11 -8.41 16.23
CA ASP A 120 11.98 -9.84 16.49
C ASP A 120 10.53 -10.28 16.69
N GLN A 121 9.78 -9.53 17.50
CA GLN A 121 8.36 -9.79 17.75
C GLN A 121 7.52 -9.55 16.50
N LEU A 122 7.80 -8.48 15.76
CA LEU A 122 7.11 -8.18 14.51
C LEU A 122 7.36 -9.23 13.43
N ARG A 123 8.57 -9.78 13.31
CA ARG A 123 8.84 -10.90 12.39
C ARG A 123 7.93 -12.09 12.67
N THR A 124 7.75 -12.43 13.95
CA THR A 124 6.84 -13.51 14.37
C THR A 124 5.38 -13.18 14.03
N ALA A 125 4.96 -11.94 14.29
CA ALA A 125 3.60 -11.49 13.98
C ALA A 125 3.29 -11.51 12.48
N VAL A 126 4.23 -11.03 11.65
CA VAL A 126 4.12 -11.04 10.18
C VAL A 126 4.13 -12.47 9.63
N TYR A 127 4.96 -13.36 10.17
CA TYR A 127 4.94 -14.78 9.81
C TYR A 127 3.54 -15.39 9.98
N TYR A 128 2.90 -15.15 11.13
CA TYR A 128 1.55 -15.64 11.41
C TYR A 128 0.42 -14.83 10.74
N THR A 129 0.77 -13.77 10.00
CA THR A 129 -0.19 -12.97 9.21
C THR A 129 -0.14 -13.36 7.73
N GLU A 130 1.06 -13.52 7.17
CA GLU A 130 1.26 -13.70 5.72
C GLU A 130 1.59 -15.15 5.32
N ILE A 131 2.22 -15.95 6.20
CA ILE A 131 2.69 -17.30 5.84
C ILE A 131 1.77 -18.37 6.40
N ASP A 132 1.55 -18.37 7.72
CA ASP A 132 0.67 -19.31 8.41
C ASP A 132 -0.39 -18.52 9.18
N LEU A 133 -1.50 -18.19 8.50
CA LEU A 133 -2.53 -17.30 9.05
C LEU A 133 -3.09 -17.86 10.37
N ASN A 134 -2.60 -17.33 11.49
CA ASN A 134 -2.97 -17.74 12.83
C ASN A 134 -3.25 -16.48 13.69
N PRO A 135 -4.50 -16.02 13.71
CA PRO A 135 -4.86 -14.73 14.32
C PRO A 135 -4.50 -14.66 15.82
N PRO A 136 -4.75 -15.70 16.65
CA PRO A 136 -4.37 -15.67 18.07
C PRO A 136 -2.86 -15.53 18.30
N LYS A 137 -2.03 -16.27 17.54
CA LYS A 137 -0.57 -16.20 17.66
C LYS A 137 -0.04 -14.87 17.14
N ALA A 138 -0.53 -14.41 15.98
CA ALA A 138 -0.18 -13.11 15.41
C ALA A 138 -0.52 -11.98 16.39
N LEU A 139 -1.73 -11.98 16.94
CA LEU A 139 -2.18 -10.96 17.88
C LEU A 139 -1.35 -10.95 19.16
N LYS A 140 -0.94 -12.11 19.67
CA LYS A 140 -0.03 -12.21 20.82
C LYS A 140 1.31 -11.53 20.50
N ALA A 141 1.91 -11.87 19.37
CA ALA A 141 3.18 -11.27 18.93
C ALA A 141 3.08 -9.76 18.69
N TYR A 142 1.98 -9.28 18.08
CA TYR A 142 1.74 -7.83 17.90
C TYR A 142 1.58 -7.08 19.23
N LYS A 143 0.88 -7.66 20.22
CA LYS A 143 0.76 -7.08 21.56
C LYS A 143 2.11 -6.98 22.27
N GLU A 144 2.93 -8.03 22.16
CA GLU A 144 4.30 -8.04 22.70
C GLU A 144 5.18 -7.00 22.00
N ALA A 145 5.06 -6.84 20.68
CA ALA A 145 5.76 -5.81 19.92
C ALA A 145 5.37 -4.39 20.38
N LEU A 146 4.07 -4.11 20.57
CA LEU A 146 3.59 -2.82 21.07
C LEU A 146 4.08 -2.53 22.49
N ARG A 147 4.07 -3.53 23.38
CA ARG A 147 4.59 -3.37 24.75
C ARG A 147 6.09 -3.06 24.73
N THR A 148 6.85 -3.81 23.95
CA THR A 148 8.30 -3.60 23.80
C THR A 148 8.60 -2.23 23.18
N ALA A 149 7.78 -1.76 22.24
CA ALA A 149 7.92 -0.41 21.66
C ALA A 149 7.78 0.69 22.73
N VAL A 150 6.82 0.54 23.66
CA VAL A 150 6.66 1.47 24.79
C VAL A 150 7.86 1.39 25.75
N GLU A 151 8.32 0.18 26.08
CA GLU A 151 9.50 -0.03 26.93
C GLU A 151 10.78 0.58 26.33
N MET A 152 10.90 0.55 25.00
CA MET A 152 12.00 1.16 24.25
C MET A 152 11.84 2.67 24.02
N GLY A 153 10.81 3.30 24.59
CA GLY A 153 10.57 4.74 24.49
C GLY A 153 10.15 5.22 23.09
N MET A 154 9.61 4.33 22.24
CA MET A 154 9.11 4.75 20.93
C MET A 154 7.88 5.66 21.10
N HIS A 155 7.83 6.74 20.33
CA HIS A 155 6.71 7.67 20.40
C HIS A 155 5.39 6.96 20.04
N PRO A 156 4.32 7.04 20.87
CA PRO A 156 3.10 6.24 20.69
C PRO A 156 2.34 6.48 19.37
N PHE A 157 2.49 7.68 18.81
CA PHE A 157 1.90 8.10 17.53
C PHE A 157 2.95 8.22 16.42
N SER A 158 4.13 7.65 16.62
CA SER A 158 5.14 7.54 15.56
C SER A 158 4.61 6.71 14.38
N ASP A 159 5.29 6.83 13.26
CA ASP A 159 4.88 6.13 12.07
C ASP A 159 4.87 4.60 12.27
N GLU A 160 5.86 4.15 13.01
CA GLU A 160 6.18 2.78 13.32
C GLU A 160 5.11 2.18 14.23
N VAL A 161 4.80 2.82 15.35
CA VAL A 161 3.83 2.30 16.34
C VAL A 161 2.41 2.29 15.78
N LEU A 162 2.00 3.36 15.09
CA LEU A 162 0.71 3.36 14.39
C LEU A 162 0.68 2.30 13.29
N GLY A 163 1.79 2.09 12.58
CA GLY A 163 1.93 1.03 11.60
C GLY A 163 1.63 -0.35 12.18
N ILE A 164 2.11 -0.65 13.40
CA ILE A 164 1.80 -1.91 14.10
C ILE A 164 0.29 -2.03 14.36
N LYS A 165 -0.37 -0.97 14.85
CA LYS A 165 -1.83 -0.98 15.09
C LYS A 165 -2.62 -1.24 13.80
N LEU A 166 -2.22 -0.61 12.69
CA LEU A 166 -2.83 -0.83 11.38
C LEU A 166 -2.61 -2.26 10.86
N GLN A 167 -1.43 -2.83 11.08
CA GLN A 167 -1.13 -4.23 10.74
C GLN A 167 -1.99 -5.22 11.54
N VAL A 168 -2.28 -4.92 12.81
CA VAL A 168 -3.22 -5.71 13.61
C VAL A 168 -4.62 -5.69 12.99
N ALA A 169 -5.13 -4.52 12.62
CA ALA A 169 -6.43 -4.40 11.96
C ALA A 169 -6.48 -5.17 10.63
N MET A 170 -5.44 -5.02 9.79
CA MET A 170 -5.31 -5.76 8.53
C MET A 170 -5.27 -7.28 8.75
N MET A 171 -4.53 -7.75 9.75
CA MET A 171 -4.47 -9.18 10.08
C MET A 171 -5.85 -9.71 10.49
N LEU A 172 -6.58 -8.96 11.32
CA LEU A 172 -7.94 -9.32 11.75
C LEU A 172 -8.89 -9.37 10.55
N GLU A 173 -8.84 -8.38 9.66
CA GLU A 173 -9.61 -8.34 8.42
C GLU A 173 -9.31 -9.56 7.53
N LYS A 174 -8.03 -9.84 7.24
CA LYS A 174 -7.60 -11.03 6.47
C LYS A 174 -8.10 -12.35 7.07
N SER A 175 -8.30 -12.37 8.39
CA SER A 175 -8.80 -13.52 9.14
C SER A 175 -10.32 -13.66 9.14
N GLY A 176 -11.04 -12.76 8.46
CA GLY A 176 -12.51 -12.66 8.49
C GLY A 176 -13.07 -12.05 9.78
N LEU A 177 -12.21 -11.54 10.67
CA LEU A 177 -12.59 -10.89 11.92
C LEU A 177 -12.78 -9.38 11.71
N VAL A 178 -13.72 -9.03 10.82
CA VAL A 178 -13.95 -7.64 10.38
C VAL A 178 -14.39 -6.74 11.54
N LYS A 179 -15.29 -7.21 12.42
CA LYS A 179 -15.75 -6.43 13.58
C LYS A 179 -14.60 -6.04 14.52
N PRO A 180 -13.74 -6.98 14.99
CA PRO A 180 -12.52 -6.62 15.72
C PRO A 180 -11.58 -5.69 14.97
N ALA A 181 -11.46 -5.82 13.64
CA ALA A 181 -10.64 -4.91 12.84
C ALA A 181 -11.16 -3.46 12.92
N VAL A 182 -12.47 -3.28 12.75
CA VAL A 182 -13.15 -1.98 12.91
C VAL A 182 -12.92 -1.41 14.31
N GLU A 183 -13.06 -2.21 15.37
CA GLU A 183 -12.83 -1.75 16.75
C GLU A 183 -11.39 -1.25 16.97
N VAL A 184 -10.39 -1.94 16.42
CA VAL A 184 -8.99 -1.52 16.50
C VAL A 184 -8.77 -0.19 15.76
N LEU A 185 -9.36 -0.04 14.58
CA LEU A 185 -9.26 1.19 13.78
C LEU A 185 -9.95 2.38 14.46
N GLU A 186 -11.18 2.21 14.93
CA GLU A 186 -11.95 3.25 15.63
C GLU A 186 -11.21 3.72 16.89
N ARG A 187 -10.69 2.78 17.68
CA ARG A 187 -9.90 3.11 18.87
C ARG A 187 -8.63 3.86 18.50
N THR A 188 -7.89 3.39 17.49
CA THR A 188 -6.64 4.01 17.05
C THR A 188 -6.87 5.43 16.56
N LYS A 189 -7.93 5.63 15.76
CA LYS A 189 -8.39 6.94 15.30
C LYS A 189 -8.70 7.88 16.46
N THR A 190 -9.53 7.43 17.40
CA THR A 190 -9.99 8.24 18.52
C THR A 190 -8.82 8.69 19.40
N GLU A 191 -7.90 7.77 19.71
CA GLU A 191 -6.67 8.07 20.47
C GLU A 191 -5.79 9.10 19.72
N ALA A 192 -5.62 8.92 18.40
CA ALA A 192 -4.81 9.78 17.56
C ALA A 192 -5.36 11.21 17.44
N LEU A 193 -6.66 11.35 17.13
CA LEU A 193 -7.32 12.66 17.03
C LEU A 193 -7.25 13.42 18.34
N LYS A 194 -7.50 12.73 19.47
CA LYS A 194 -7.39 13.33 20.80
C LYS A 194 -5.99 13.88 21.06
N TRP A 195 -4.95 13.10 20.76
CA TRP A 195 -3.56 13.54 20.94
C TRP A 195 -3.20 14.73 20.03
N ILE A 196 -3.64 14.72 18.76
CA ILE A 196 -3.42 15.84 17.83
C ILE A 196 -4.05 17.13 18.38
N GLU A 197 -5.30 17.05 18.84
CA GLU A 197 -6.05 18.19 19.35
C GLU A 197 -5.43 18.76 20.64
N GLU A 198 -5.04 17.89 21.58
CA GLU A 198 -4.36 18.29 22.81
C GLU A 198 -2.99 18.92 22.51
N GLY A 199 -2.23 18.35 21.58
CA GLY A 199 -0.94 18.89 21.15
C GLY A 199 -1.06 20.27 20.50
N ARG A 200 -2.06 20.47 19.63
CA ARG A 200 -2.33 21.77 18.99
C ARG A 200 -2.76 22.84 20.00
N LYS A 201 -3.59 22.48 20.99
CA LYS A 201 -3.98 23.38 22.09
C LYS A 201 -2.80 23.79 22.97
N ALA A 202 -1.89 22.85 23.24
CA ALA A 202 -0.68 23.14 24.01
C ALA A 202 0.24 24.10 23.24
N GLU A 203 0.40 23.89 21.94
CA GLU A 203 1.19 24.73 21.04
C GLU A 203 0.65 26.17 20.96
N SER A 204 -0.66 26.35 20.76
CA SER A 204 -1.27 27.68 20.73
C SER A 204 -1.14 28.40 22.08
N ALA A 205 -1.34 27.70 23.19
CA ALA A 205 -1.18 28.27 24.53
C ALA A 205 0.28 28.70 24.84
N LEU A 206 1.27 28.01 24.28
CA LEU A 206 2.69 28.40 24.36
C LEU A 206 2.99 29.63 23.49
N ALA A 207 2.40 29.71 22.30
CA ALA A 207 2.52 30.87 21.41
C ALA A 207 1.91 32.14 22.02
N ASP A 208 0.77 32.02 22.72
CA ASP A 208 0.14 33.16 23.39
C ASP A 208 0.94 33.64 24.61
N LYS A 209 1.52 32.71 25.39
CA LYS A 209 2.38 33.04 26.54
C LYS A 209 3.70 33.70 26.15
N SER A 210 4.28 33.28 25.03
CA SER A 210 5.50 33.90 24.48
C SER A 210 5.22 35.30 23.92
N LYS A 211 4.09 35.51 23.24
CA LYS A 211 3.63 36.85 22.83
C LYS A 211 3.29 37.78 24.01
N ALA A 212 2.81 37.22 25.12
CA ALA A 212 2.50 37.96 26.35
C ALA A 212 3.72 38.20 27.27
N GLY A 213 4.95 37.85 26.84
CA GLY A 213 6.18 38.06 27.62
C GLY A 213 6.26 37.27 28.93
N ARG A 214 5.42 36.23 29.11
CA ARG A 214 5.37 35.40 30.32
C ARG A 214 5.92 34.00 30.04
N VAL A 215 7.22 33.91 29.76
CA VAL A 215 7.92 32.63 29.81
C VAL A 215 8.87 32.66 31.02
N PRO A 216 8.55 31.98 32.13
CA PRO A 216 9.53 31.75 33.17
C PRO A 216 10.47 30.66 32.68
N VAL A 217 11.70 31.04 32.32
CA VAL A 217 12.81 30.10 32.21
C VAL A 217 13.06 29.56 33.63
N LYS A 218 12.40 28.46 33.99
CA LYS A 218 12.76 27.71 35.20
C LYS A 218 14.01 26.89 34.88
N ALA A 219 15.16 27.56 34.92
CA ALA A 219 16.43 26.90 35.10
C ALA A 219 16.48 26.36 36.55
N ASN A 220 16.21 25.07 36.73
CA ASN A 220 16.64 24.40 37.96
C ASN A 220 18.16 24.21 37.85
N VAL A 221 18.93 25.19 38.31
CA VAL A 221 20.38 25.07 38.47
C VAL A 221 20.73 25.52 39.88
N SER A 222 21.13 24.57 40.71
CA SER A 222 21.84 24.84 41.97
C SER A 222 23.08 25.69 41.69
N PRO A 223 23.40 26.70 42.52
CA PRO A 223 24.49 27.60 42.24
C PRO A 223 25.79 26.99 42.73
N GLU A 224 26.68 26.56 41.82
CA GLU A 224 28.11 26.70 42.08
C GLU A 224 28.94 26.70 40.79
N ASN A 225 29.76 27.75 40.70
CA ASN A 225 30.77 28.08 39.71
C ASN A 225 30.32 28.58 38.33
N GLY A 226 30.58 29.88 38.14
CA GLY A 226 30.30 30.65 36.95
C GLY A 226 31.32 30.45 35.82
N GLN A 227 30.88 30.96 34.67
CA GLN A 227 31.48 30.90 33.33
C GLN A 227 31.08 29.69 32.47
N THR A 228 29.77 29.54 32.22
CA THR A 228 29.16 29.07 30.94
C THR A 228 27.62 29.09 31.06
N ASN A 229 26.99 30.27 31.04
CA ASN A 229 25.54 30.38 31.30
C ASN A 229 24.69 30.93 30.13
N GLU A 230 25.30 31.47 29.07
CA GLU A 230 24.56 31.89 27.87
C GLU A 230 24.45 30.73 26.85
N ASP A 231 25.53 29.98 26.63
CA ASP A 231 25.55 28.84 25.70
C ASP A 231 24.59 27.71 26.13
N SER A 232 24.49 27.41 27.43
CA SER A 232 23.62 26.35 27.98
C SER A 232 22.13 26.70 27.93
N ALA A 233 21.78 27.99 28.04
CA ALA A 233 20.40 28.47 27.89
C ALA A 233 19.96 28.47 26.42
N GLN A 234 20.86 28.85 25.50
CA GLN A 234 20.62 28.79 24.06
C GLN A 234 20.49 27.35 23.56
N ASP A 235 21.33 26.43 24.06
CA ASP A 235 21.24 25.01 23.73
C ASP A 235 19.93 24.38 24.22
N ALA A 236 19.48 24.73 25.43
CA ALA A 236 18.20 24.27 25.97
C ALA A 236 17.00 24.80 25.17
N GLU A 237 17.04 26.08 24.75
CA GLU A 237 16.00 26.66 23.89
C GLU A 237 15.97 26.00 22.50
N LYS A 238 17.14 25.70 21.93
CA LYS A 238 17.27 25.00 20.66
C LYS A 238 16.72 23.58 20.74
N GLN A 239 17.08 22.81 21.76
CA GLN A 239 16.56 21.46 21.98
C GLN A 239 15.02 21.45 22.16
N LEU A 240 14.48 22.45 22.85
CA LEU A 240 13.04 22.59 23.02
C LEU A 240 12.33 22.87 21.68
N LYS A 241 12.89 23.75 20.84
CA LYS A 241 12.36 24.03 19.50
C LYS A 241 12.41 22.79 18.61
N GLU A 242 13.54 22.08 18.57
CA GLU A 242 13.69 20.83 17.80
C GLU A 242 12.67 19.77 18.23
N MET A 243 12.44 19.61 19.54
CA MET A 243 11.41 18.70 20.06
C MET A 243 10.00 19.14 19.65
N GLN A 244 9.68 20.43 19.70
CA GLN A 244 8.38 20.95 19.29
C GLN A 244 8.12 20.76 17.80
N GLU A 245 9.13 20.99 16.96
CA GLU A 245 9.06 20.74 15.51
C GLU A 245 8.89 19.24 15.21
N PHE A 246 9.60 18.37 15.93
CA PHE A 246 9.42 16.93 15.81
C PHE A 246 7.99 16.50 16.16
N GLU A 247 7.46 16.97 17.29
CA GLU A 247 6.09 16.73 17.73
C GLU A 247 5.05 17.23 16.71
N ALA A 248 5.26 18.42 16.13
CA ALA A 248 4.40 18.96 15.08
C ALA A 248 4.41 18.08 13.83
N LYS A 249 5.58 17.62 13.39
CA LYS A 249 5.70 16.68 12.26
C LYS A 249 5.00 15.34 12.55
N GLN A 250 5.09 14.82 13.77
CA GLN A 250 4.39 13.60 14.14
C GLN A 250 2.87 13.79 14.12
N ARG A 251 2.36 14.96 14.54
CA ARG A 251 0.92 15.28 14.45
C ARG A 251 0.43 15.28 13.01
N ASP A 252 1.17 15.89 12.11
CA ASP A 252 0.82 15.91 10.68
C ASP A 252 0.77 14.50 10.07
N ARG A 253 1.78 13.66 10.36
CA ARG A 253 1.84 12.26 9.89
C ARG A 253 0.72 11.42 10.48
N THR A 254 0.43 11.62 11.76
CA THR A 254 -0.67 10.95 12.46
C THR A 254 -1.99 11.34 11.83
N LEU A 255 -2.23 12.62 11.55
CA LEU A 255 -3.46 13.08 10.91
C LEU A 255 -3.62 12.47 9.50
N LYS A 256 -2.54 12.40 8.72
CA LYS A 256 -2.53 11.72 7.42
C LYS A 256 -3.00 10.26 7.56
N LYS A 257 -2.56 9.56 8.60
CA LYS A 257 -3.01 8.19 8.87
C LYS A 257 -4.46 8.12 9.34
N VAL A 258 -4.93 9.08 10.12
CA VAL A 258 -6.32 9.15 10.53
C VAL A 258 -7.24 9.26 9.32
N VAL A 259 -6.91 10.09 8.33
CA VAL A 259 -7.66 10.15 7.06
C VAL A 259 -7.71 8.78 6.39
N GLY A 260 -6.57 8.08 6.29
CA GLY A 260 -6.53 6.72 5.75
C GLY A 260 -7.31 5.70 6.58
N ILE A 261 -7.36 5.86 7.90
CA ILE A 261 -8.19 5.02 8.79
C ILE A 261 -9.67 5.25 8.51
N GLU A 262 -10.12 6.50 8.36
CA GLU A 262 -11.51 6.82 8.03
C GLU A 262 -11.93 6.24 6.68
N MET A 263 -11.08 6.37 5.66
CA MET A 263 -11.33 5.74 4.36
C MET A 263 -11.43 4.22 4.47
N LYS A 264 -10.55 3.59 5.26
CA LYS A 264 -10.62 2.13 5.48
C LYS A 264 -11.86 1.73 6.30
N LEU A 265 -12.25 2.52 7.29
CA LEU A 265 -13.47 2.29 8.06
C LEU A 265 -14.69 2.35 7.15
N ALA A 266 -14.74 3.30 6.21
CA ALA A 266 -15.80 3.37 5.23
C ALA A 266 -15.95 2.07 4.43
N GLU A 267 -14.84 1.57 3.87
CA GLU A 267 -14.79 0.31 3.14
C GLU A 267 -15.26 -0.88 3.99
N LEU A 268 -14.82 -0.96 5.25
CA LEU A 268 -15.22 -2.04 6.15
C LEU A 268 -16.69 -1.95 6.54
N TYR A 269 -17.24 -0.74 6.71
CA TYR A 269 -18.65 -0.52 7.03
C TYR A 269 -19.55 -0.89 5.85
N SER A 270 -19.17 -0.56 4.61
CA SER A 270 -19.91 -0.95 3.39
C SER A 270 -19.69 -2.41 2.99
N SER A 271 -18.76 -3.12 3.64
CA SER A 271 -18.49 -4.53 3.31
C SER A 271 -19.71 -5.41 3.56
N GLU A 272 -19.80 -6.52 2.82
CA GLU A 272 -20.86 -7.52 2.97
C GLU A 272 -20.96 -8.10 4.39
N TYR A 273 -19.91 -7.96 5.20
CA TYR A 273 -19.86 -8.46 6.58
C TYR A 273 -20.52 -7.51 7.59
N ILE A 274 -20.51 -6.19 7.34
CA ILE A 274 -21.00 -5.18 8.29
C ILE A 274 -22.29 -4.53 7.79
N GLN A 275 -22.34 -4.13 6.51
CA GLN A 275 -23.52 -3.55 5.84
C GLN A 275 -24.10 -2.32 6.56
N ASP A 276 -23.24 -1.44 7.09
CA ASP A 276 -23.62 -0.19 7.74
C ASP A 276 -23.30 1.00 6.81
N GLU A 277 -24.10 1.15 5.75
CA GLU A 277 -23.94 2.18 4.71
C GLU A 277 -23.97 3.62 5.25
N LYS A 278 -24.61 3.82 6.41
CA LYS A 278 -24.64 5.12 7.06
C LYS A 278 -23.29 5.42 7.68
N LYS A 279 -22.73 4.51 8.49
CA LYS A 279 -21.39 4.71 9.04
C LYS A 279 -20.32 4.74 7.97
N ALA A 280 -20.50 4.03 6.87
CA ALA A 280 -19.61 4.11 5.73
C ALA A 280 -19.56 5.55 5.17
N GLU A 281 -20.74 6.14 4.92
CA GLU A 281 -20.87 7.54 4.49
C GLU A 281 -20.31 8.51 5.54
N ASP A 282 -20.65 8.33 6.83
CA ASP A 282 -20.17 9.19 7.91
C ASP A 282 -18.63 9.18 7.99
N ALA A 283 -17.98 8.02 7.80
CA ALA A 283 -16.53 7.91 7.78
C ALA A 283 -15.89 8.58 6.54
N GLN A 284 -16.49 8.46 5.35
CA GLN A 284 -16.01 9.18 4.16
C GLN A 284 -16.15 10.70 4.33
N VAL A 285 -17.26 11.16 4.90
CA VAL A 285 -17.47 12.59 5.23
C VAL A 285 -16.38 13.06 6.19
N ALA A 286 -16.13 12.33 7.27
CA ALA A 286 -15.07 12.66 8.23
C ALA A 286 -13.69 12.73 7.57
N ALA A 287 -13.35 11.81 6.67
CA ALA A 287 -12.10 11.84 5.91
C ALA A 287 -11.95 13.13 5.08
N VAL A 288 -13.01 13.51 4.37
CA VAL A 288 -13.04 14.73 3.53
C VAL A 288 -12.96 15.99 4.39
N GLU A 289 -13.73 16.05 5.48
CA GLU A 289 -13.70 17.19 6.42
C GLU A 289 -12.31 17.40 7.00
N LEU A 290 -11.67 16.34 7.50
CA LEU A 290 -10.29 16.41 8.00
C LEU A 290 -9.32 16.92 6.93
N CYS A 291 -9.47 16.50 5.68
CA CYS A 291 -8.64 17.00 4.59
C CYS A 291 -8.85 18.50 4.35
N LEU A 292 -10.11 18.94 4.23
CA LEU A 292 -10.44 20.32 3.89
C LEU A 292 -10.12 21.29 5.05
N GLU A 293 -10.40 20.90 6.29
CA GLU A 293 -10.04 21.68 7.47
C GLU A 293 -8.52 21.82 7.60
N GLU A 294 -7.77 20.75 7.41
CA GLU A 294 -6.31 20.79 7.48
C GLU A 294 -5.70 21.59 6.32
N MET A 295 -6.27 21.50 5.12
CA MET A 295 -5.90 22.38 4.01
C MET A 295 -6.12 23.85 4.36
N HIS A 296 -7.29 24.20 4.90
CA HIS A 296 -7.61 25.56 5.28
C HIS A 296 -6.68 26.07 6.39
N ARG A 297 -6.40 25.24 7.39
CA ARG A 297 -5.45 25.54 8.47
C ARG A 297 -4.04 25.78 7.93
N ARG A 298 -3.57 24.94 7.01
CA ARG A 298 -2.25 25.12 6.40
C ARG A 298 -2.18 26.41 5.59
N GLN A 299 -3.21 26.70 4.81
CA GLN A 299 -3.30 27.95 4.04
C GLN A 299 -3.29 29.18 4.95
N SER A 300 -4.03 29.17 6.06
CA SER A 300 -4.06 30.31 7.00
C SER A 300 -2.73 30.52 7.75
N LEU A 301 -1.94 29.46 7.93
CA LEU A 301 -0.61 29.51 8.53
C LEU A 301 0.52 29.72 7.50
N GLY A 302 0.21 29.81 6.20
CA GLY A 302 1.23 29.89 5.14
C GLY A 302 2.07 28.61 5.00
N LEU A 303 1.56 27.48 5.47
CA LEU A 303 2.17 26.16 5.33
C LEU A 303 1.84 25.55 3.96
N PRO A 304 2.70 24.66 3.43
CA PRO A 304 2.43 24.00 2.15
C PRO A 304 1.14 23.17 2.20
N VAL A 305 0.23 23.47 1.28
CA VAL A 305 -0.97 22.70 0.98
C VAL A 305 -0.62 21.70 -0.12
N GLY A 306 -0.54 20.41 0.22
CA GLY A 306 -0.07 19.36 -0.68
C GLY A 306 1.43 19.07 -0.49
N GLY A 307 1.75 17.87 -0.02
CA GLY A 307 3.13 17.36 0.00
C GLY A 307 3.75 17.40 -1.40
N GLY A 308 5.01 17.84 -1.51
CA GLY A 308 5.72 18.00 -2.78
C GLY A 308 5.79 16.71 -3.60
N ALA A 309 5.90 16.86 -4.92
CA ALA A 309 6.12 15.74 -5.83
C ALA A 309 7.39 14.97 -5.45
N ALA A 310 7.29 13.64 -5.55
CA ALA A 310 8.31 12.63 -5.26
C ALA A 310 9.76 13.13 -5.37
N GLY A 311 10.39 13.33 -4.21
CA GLY A 311 11.81 13.58 -4.05
C GLY A 311 12.18 13.28 -2.60
N GLU A 312 13.13 12.37 -2.39
CA GLU A 312 13.57 11.86 -1.09
C GLU A 312 13.77 12.98 -0.06
N GLY A 313 12.99 12.94 1.02
CA GLY A 313 13.17 13.82 2.16
C GLY A 313 11.87 14.08 2.91
N ASP A 314 12.02 14.58 4.13
CA ASP A 314 11.04 14.83 5.21
C ASP A 314 9.82 15.72 4.85
N SER A 315 9.57 15.99 3.55
CA SER A 315 8.46 16.78 2.99
C SER A 315 7.14 16.00 2.86
N GLU A 316 7.10 14.73 3.25
CA GLU A 316 5.93 13.83 3.16
C GLU A 316 5.00 13.86 4.40
N ALA A 317 5.19 14.80 5.32
CA ALA A 317 4.45 14.79 6.59
C ALA A 317 2.92 14.93 6.42
N TRP A 318 2.45 15.48 5.29
CA TRP A 318 1.03 15.65 4.99
C TRP A 318 0.63 15.07 3.63
N LEU A 319 -0.69 14.99 3.40
CA LEU A 319 -1.28 14.54 2.15
C LEU A 319 -0.90 15.46 0.98
N ASN A 320 -0.66 14.86 -0.19
CA ASN A 320 -0.56 15.59 -1.45
C ASN A 320 -1.94 15.84 -2.07
N MET A 321 -2.00 16.71 -3.09
CA MET A 321 -3.26 17.09 -3.74
C MET A 321 -4.00 15.91 -4.36
N THR A 322 -3.26 14.91 -4.86
CA THR A 322 -3.84 13.70 -5.43
C THR A 322 -4.49 12.85 -4.33
N GLU A 323 -3.84 12.66 -3.19
CA GLU A 323 -4.40 11.90 -2.07
C GLU A 323 -5.68 12.55 -1.52
N ILE A 324 -5.72 13.89 -1.45
CA ILE A 324 -6.93 14.62 -1.04
C ILE A 324 -8.03 14.49 -2.09
N ALA A 325 -7.69 14.58 -3.38
CA ALA A 325 -8.63 14.38 -4.47
C ALA A 325 -9.25 12.98 -4.44
N THR A 326 -8.47 11.94 -4.09
CA THR A 326 -8.98 10.57 -3.93
C THR A 326 -10.07 10.50 -2.86
N ALA A 327 -9.87 11.11 -1.68
CA ALA A 327 -10.88 11.13 -0.62
C ALA A 327 -12.19 11.81 -1.07
N LEU A 328 -12.08 12.91 -1.83
CA LEU A 328 -13.25 13.59 -2.41
C LEU A 328 -13.97 12.73 -3.44
N VAL A 329 -13.23 12.04 -4.31
CA VAL A 329 -13.77 11.15 -5.35
C VAL A 329 -14.54 10.00 -4.72
N GLU A 330 -13.99 9.33 -3.70
CA GLU A 330 -14.67 8.20 -3.07
C GLU A 330 -16.01 8.60 -2.43
N LEU A 331 -16.08 9.75 -1.76
CA LEU A 331 -17.35 10.27 -1.25
C LEU A 331 -18.32 10.66 -2.38
N ALA A 332 -17.80 11.25 -3.45
CA ALA A 332 -18.60 11.62 -4.62
C ALA A 332 -19.19 10.39 -5.33
N ASP A 333 -18.42 9.31 -5.44
CA ASP A 333 -18.88 8.02 -5.99
C ASP A 333 -19.99 7.43 -5.12
N THR A 334 -19.85 7.46 -3.79
CA THR A 334 -20.93 7.09 -2.86
C THR A 334 -22.19 7.92 -3.07
N TYR A 335 -22.07 9.23 -3.25
CA TYR A 335 -23.24 10.07 -3.53
C TYR A 335 -23.86 9.79 -4.91
N THR A 336 -23.04 9.52 -5.92
CA THR A 336 -23.53 9.18 -7.27
C THR A 336 -24.31 7.87 -7.25
N THR A 337 -23.78 6.83 -6.57
CA THR A 337 -24.48 5.53 -6.43
C THR A 337 -25.78 5.62 -5.62
N LYS A 338 -25.92 6.63 -4.75
CA LYS A 338 -27.14 6.93 -3.99
C LYS A 338 -28.07 7.92 -4.70
N ASP A 339 -27.85 8.20 -5.99
CA ASP A 339 -28.58 9.17 -6.83
C ASP A 339 -28.56 10.62 -6.28
N ARG A 340 -27.60 10.97 -5.42
CA ARG A 340 -27.41 12.31 -4.85
C ARG A 340 -26.40 13.12 -5.65
N SER A 341 -26.69 13.28 -6.94
CA SER A 341 -25.78 13.95 -7.90
C SER A 341 -25.47 15.40 -7.52
N GLU A 342 -26.39 16.07 -6.81
CA GLU A 342 -26.21 17.43 -6.29
C GLU A 342 -25.11 17.54 -5.22
N LEU A 343 -24.84 16.45 -4.48
CA LEU A 343 -23.76 16.39 -3.49
C LEU A 343 -22.44 15.92 -4.13
N ALA A 344 -22.51 15.02 -5.13
CA ALA A 344 -21.35 14.49 -5.82
C ALA A 344 -20.64 15.54 -6.70
N MET A 345 -21.40 16.36 -7.44
CA MET A 345 -20.88 17.31 -8.41
C MET A 345 -19.81 18.28 -7.85
N PRO A 346 -20.03 18.99 -6.73
CA PRO A 346 -18.99 19.88 -6.17
C PRO A 346 -17.73 19.13 -5.74
N LEU A 347 -17.85 17.88 -5.26
CA LEU A 347 -16.71 17.07 -4.86
C LEU A 347 -15.86 16.67 -6.09
N TYR A 348 -16.48 16.20 -7.18
CA TYR A 348 -15.76 15.89 -8.41
C TYR A 348 -15.08 17.11 -9.03
N LEU A 349 -15.76 18.26 -9.07
CA LEU A 349 -15.16 19.49 -9.61
C LEU A 349 -13.95 19.92 -8.78
N ARG A 350 -14.05 19.84 -7.45
CA ARG A 350 -12.95 20.17 -6.56
C ARG A 350 -11.78 19.19 -6.71
N ALA A 351 -12.06 17.89 -6.80
CA ALA A 351 -11.04 16.88 -7.06
C ALA A 351 -10.35 17.10 -8.41
N LEU A 352 -11.11 17.45 -9.46
CA LEU A 352 -10.57 17.74 -10.79
C LEU A 352 -9.62 18.93 -10.80
N GLU A 353 -9.95 19.99 -10.04
CA GLU A 353 -9.06 21.13 -9.86
C GLU A 353 -7.74 20.71 -9.19
N MET A 354 -7.82 19.95 -8.10
CA MET A 354 -6.65 19.45 -7.37
C MET A 354 -5.74 18.58 -8.25
N ILE A 355 -6.35 17.68 -9.04
CA ILE A 355 -5.62 16.82 -9.97
C ILE A 355 -4.93 17.65 -11.06
N ARG A 356 -5.61 18.64 -11.65
CA ARG A 356 -4.99 19.53 -12.65
C ARG A 356 -3.82 20.32 -12.08
N VAL A 357 -3.94 20.79 -10.84
CA VAL A 357 -2.82 21.47 -10.16
C VAL A 357 -1.64 20.52 -9.95
N ALA A 358 -1.90 19.26 -9.58
CA ALA A 358 -0.86 18.26 -9.38
C ALA A 358 -0.18 17.82 -10.68
N GLU A 359 -0.95 17.74 -11.77
CA GLU A 359 -0.49 17.27 -13.08
C GLU A 359 0.17 18.38 -13.94
N GLY A 360 -0.15 19.64 -13.67
CA GLY A 360 0.30 20.77 -14.49
C GLY A 360 -0.15 20.61 -15.95
N ASP A 361 0.80 20.68 -16.88
CA ASP A 361 0.54 20.58 -18.33
C ASP A 361 0.47 19.13 -18.84
N SER A 362 0.65 18.13 -17.97
CA SER A 362 0.74 16.71 -18.34
C SER A 362 -0.44 15.92 -17.80
N PRO A 363 -1.60 15.89 -18.52
CA PRO A 363 -2.79 15.23 -18.03
C PRO A 363 -2.58 13.71 -17.86
N SER A 364 -3.18 13.14 -16.82
CA SER A 364 -3.20 11.68 -16.60
C SER A 364 -4.60 11.08 -16.72
N CYS A 365 -4.68 9.75 -16.65
CA CYS A 365 -5.96 9.04 -16.69
C CYS A 365 -6.90 9.42 -15.55
N LYS A 366 -6.38 9.93 -14.41
CA LYS A 366 -7.20 10.45 -13.31
C LYS A 366 -8.06 11.64 -13.75
N GLN A 367 -7.49 12.54 -14.55
CA GLN A 367 -8.24 13.65 -15.11
C GLN A 367 -9.35 13.15 -16.04
N VAL A 368 -9.08 12.12 -16.86
CA VAL A 368 -10.06 11.53 -17.77
C VAL A 368 -11.24 10.93 -17.00
N VAL A 369 -10.96 10.13 -15.95
CA VAL A 369 -11.96 9.56 -15.04
C VAL A 369 -12.86 10.67 -14.48
N LEU A 370 -12.26 11.70 -13.87
CA LEU A 370 -12.99 12.81 -13.26
C LEU A 370 -13.85 13.60 -14.26
N LEU A 371 -13.35 13.82 -15.48
CA LEU A 371 -14.13 14.49 -16.54
C LEU A 371 -15.40 13.70 -16.87
N ASN A 372 -15.29 12.38 -16.95
CA ASN A 372 -16.44 11.51 -17.19
C ASN A 372 -17.39 11.47 -15.98
N SER A 373 -16.87 11.38 -14.75
CA SER A 373 -17.69 11.39 -13.53
C SER A 373 -18.49 12.69 -13.38
N VAL A 374 -17.90 13.84 -13.74
CA VAL A 374 -18.63 15.12 -13.82
C VAL A 374 -19.79 15.04 -14.83
N ALA A 375 -19.56 14.45 -16.01
CA ALA A 375 -20.60 14.26 -17.00
C ALA A 375 -21.76 13.41 -16.46
N SER A 376 -21.46 12.27 -15.82
CA SER A 376 -22.45 11.39 -15.18
C SER A 376 -23.23 12.11 -14.08
N ALA A 377 -22.56 12.85 -13.19
CA ALA A 377 -23.23 13.62 -12.14
C ALA A 377 -24.16 14.71 -12.72
N MET A 378 -23.77 15.37 -13.82
CA MET A 378 -24.63 16.35 -14.48
C MET A 378 -25.87 15.70 -15.12
N VAL A 379 -25.72 14.50 -15.69
CA VAL A 379 -26.86 13.72 -16.20
C VAL A 379 -27.83 13.38 -15.07
N GLY A 380 -27.33 12.86 -13.95
CA GLY A 380 -28.16 12.56 -12.79
C GLY A 380 -28.90 13.79 -12.26
N GLN A 381 -28.21 14.94 -12.18
CA GLN A 381 -28.84 16.20 -11.79
C GLN A 381 -29.95 16.66 -12.75
N ALA A 382 -29.78 16.46 -14.06
CA ALA A 382 -30.78 16.81 -15.07
C ALA A 382 -32.03 15.90 -15.05
N GLN A 383 -31.94 14.74 -14.39
CA GLN A 383 -33.05 13.80 -14.23
C GLN A 383 -33.85 14.07 -12.95
N ILE A 384 -33.29 14.75 -11.95
CA ILE A 384 -34.02 15.13 -10.73
C ILE A 384 -35.14 16.11 -11.10
N PRO A 385 -36.42 15.80 -10.81
CA PRO A 385 -37.53 16.71 -11.05
C PRO A 385 -37.29 18.01 -10.27
N ALA A 386 -37.41 19.16 -10.94
CA ALA A 386 -37.32 20.45 -10.27
C ALA A 386 -38.37 20.51 -9.15
N LYS A 387 -37.93 20.53 -7.89
CA LYS A 387 -38.83 20.90 -6.79
C LYS A 387 -39.34 22.31 -7.09
N PRO A 388 -40.62 22.61 -6.86
CA PRO A 388 -41.12 23.98 -6.96
C PRO A 388 -40.53 24.80 -5.81
N ARG A 389 -39.26 25.20 -5.94
CA ARG A 389 -38.62 26.14 -5.02
C ARG A 389 -39.10 27.53 -5.39
N SER A 390 -39.67 28.21 -4.41
CA SER A 390 -40.00 29.62 -4.44
C SER A 390 -38.77 30.46 -4.82
N GLN A 391 -38.78 31.00 -6.03
CA GLN A 391 -38.14 32.26 -6.42
C GLN A 391 -36.63 32.42 -6.16
N GLU A 392 -35.82 31.39 -6.34
CA GLU A 392 -34.41 31.60 -6.70
C GLU A 392 -34.24 31.25 -8.18
N LYS A 393 -33.81 32.23 -8.98
CA LYS A 393 -33.57 32.10 -10.42
C LYS A 393 -32.77 30.83 -10.70
N GLN A 394 -33.43 29.78 -11.16
CA GLN A 394 -32.76 28.63 -11.74
C GLN A 394 -32.16 29.10 -13.07
N THR A 395 -30.90 29.50 -13.06
CA THR A 395 -30.23 30.20 -14.17
C THR A 395 -29.90 29.30 -15.36
N VAL A 396 -30.00 27.98 -15.21
CA VAL A 396 -29.62 26.99 -16.22
C VAL A 396 -30.79 26.03 -16.48
N SER A 397 -31.20 25.90 -17.74
CA SER A 397 -32.28 24.98 -18.14
C SER A 397 -31.80 23.51 -18.11
N ARG A 398 -32.73 22.57 -18.03
CA ARG A 398 -32.43 21.13 -18.08
C ARG A 398 -31.65 20.76 -19.35
N GLU A 399 -32.05 21.32 -20.49
CA GLU A 399 -31.43 21.11 -21.78
C GLU A 399 -29.98 21.61 -21.77
N GLN A 400 -29.73 22.77 -21.18
CA GLN A 400 -28.37 23.32 -21.04
C GLN A 400 -27.48 22.42 -20.17
N THR A 401 -28.01 21.85 -19.09
CA THR A 401 -27.27 20.89 -18.25
C THR A 401 -26.92 19.62 -19.03
N ILE A 402 -27.86 19.07 -19.81
CA ILE A 402 -27.63 17.88 -20.64
C ILE A 402 -26.57 18.17 -21.73
N ASP A 403 -26.65 19.34 -22.39
CA ASP A 403 -25.65 19.75 -23.37
C ASP A 403 -24.27 19.96 -22.77
N ALA A 404 -24.20 20.51 -21.55
CA ALA A 404 -22.94 20.63 -20.83
C ALA A 404 -22.38 19.25 -20.44
N ALA A 405 -23.21 18.32 -19.96
CA ALA A 405 -22.80 16.95 -19.67
C ALA A 405 -22.18 16.26 -20.90
N ARG A 406 -22.79 16.46 -22.09
CA ARG A 406 -22.26 15.98 -23.36
C ARG A 406 -20.86 16.50 -23.64
N GLN A 407 -20.63 17.79 -23.38
CA GLN A 407 -19.31 18.42 -23.57
C GLN A 407 -18.27 17.88 -22.60
N TRP A 408 -18.64 17.59 -21.35
CA TRP A 408 -17.74 16.97 -20.37
C TRP A 408 -17.35 15.54 -20.76
N ALA A 409 -18.31 14.72 -21.19
CA ALA A 409 -18.04 13.36 -21.67
C ALA A 409 -17.14 13.37 -22.91
N GLN A 410 -17.44 14.25 -23.89
CA GLN A 410 -16.58 14.41 -25.07
C GLN A 410 -15.18 14.88 -24.68
N LYS A 411 -15.07 15.83 -23.74
CA LYS A 411 -13.78 16.32 -23.25
C LYS A 411 -12.95 15.23 -22.57
N ALA A 412 -13.59 14.28 -21.88
CA ALA A 412 -12.88 13.12 -21.32
C ALA A 412 -12.17 12.32 -22.43
N ILE A 413 -12.89 12.01 -23.51
CA ILE A 413 -12.35 11.31 -24.70
C ILE A 413 -11.22 12.13 -25.35
N ASP A 414 -11.44 13.43 -25.55
CA ASP A 414 -10.47 14.33 -26.19
C ASP A 414 -9.17 14.48 -25.38
N VAL A 415 -9.27 14.47 -24.05
CA VAL A 415 -8.10 14.48 -23.15
C VAL A 415 -7.42 13.14 -23.19
N ALA A 416 -8.17 12.03 -23.11
CA ALA A 416 -7.61 10.68 -23.19
C ALA A 416 -6.81 10.46 -24.48
N ALA A 417 -7.27 10.99 -25.61
CA ALA A 417 -6.59 10.88 -26.91
C ALA A 417 -5.19 11.52 -26.94
N ARG A 418 -4.88 12.44 -26.00
CA ARG A 418 -3.57 13.11 -25.90
C ARG A 418 -2.61 12.37 -24.97
N ILE A 419 -3.12 11.46 -24.14
CA ILE A 419 -2.33 10.72 -23.16
C ILE A 419 -1.74 9.49 -23.86
N GLN A 420 -0.41 9.40 -23.84
CA GLN A 420 0.34 8.30 -24.45
C GLN A 420 0.93 7.36 -23.38
N PRO A 421 1.24 6.10 -23.72
CA PRO A 421 2.04 5.23 -22.86
C PRO A 421 3.39 5.87 -22.50
N PRO A 422 3.93 5.66 -21.28
CA PRO A 422 3.44 4.76 -20.24
C PRO A 422 2.40 5.37 -19.29
N VAL A 423 2.04 6.64 -19.45
CA VAL A 423 1.03 7.30 -18.60
C VAL A 423 -0.38 6.78 -18.91
N ARG A 424 -0.66 6.52 -20.19
CA ARG A 424 -1.89 5.85 -20.61
C ARG A 424 -1.90 4.42 -20.07
N ASN A 425 -2.95 4.10 -19.31
CA ASN A 425 -3.20 2.79 -18.76
C ASN A 425 -4.67 2.39 -18.98
N GLU A 426 -5.04 1.22 -18.46
CA GLU A 426 -6.40 0.68 -18.53
C GLU A 426 -7.47 1.67 -18.01
N GLU A 427 -7.18 2.51 -17.02
CA GLU A 427 -8.15 3.49 -16.51
C GLU A 427 -8.59 4.48 -17.60
N CYS A 428 -7.66 4.97 -18.44
CA CYS A 428 -8.00 5.82 -19.58
C CYS A 428 -8.90 5.07 -20.59
N ASP A 429 -8.51 3.83 -20.92
CA ASP A 429 -9.19 3.03 -21.94
C ASP A 429 -10.62 2.69 -21.53
N MET A 430 -10.79 2.26 -20.29
CA MET A 430 -12.07 1.93 -19.69
C MET A 430 -12.96 3.17 -19.54
N THR A 431 -12.36 4.31 -19.19
CA THR A 431 -13.09 5.58 -19.15
C THR A 431 -13.53 6.03 -20.54
N CYS A 432 -12.75 5.78 -21.61
CA CYS A 432 -13.20 6.06 -22.97
C CYS A 432 -14.45 5.24 -23.34
N VAL A 433 -14.51 3.96 -22.94
CA VAL A 433 -15.72 3.14 -23.09
C VAL A 433 -16.89 3.77 -22.33
N ALA A 434 -16.70 4.07 -21.04
CA ALA A 434 -17.74 4.66 -20.19
C ALA A 434 -18.23 6.02 -20.71
N ALA A 435 -17.33 6.90 -21.15
CA ALA A 435 -17.67 8.21 -21.71
C ALA A 435 -18.43 8.09 -23.03
N THR A 436 -18.05 7.13 -23.88
CA THR A 436 -18.76 6.86 -25.14
C THR A 436 -20.16 6.30 -24.86
N TYR A 437 -20.30 5.43 -23.87
CA TYR A 437 -21.59 4.92 -23.41
C TYR A 437 -22.46 6.06 -22.85
N ASN A 438 -21.90 6.92 -21.98
CA ASN A 438 -22.59 8.09 -21.43
C ASN A 438 -23.07 9.06 -22.53
N LEU A 439 -22.31 9.23 -23.62
CA LEU A 439 -22.77 10.01 -24.79
C LEU A 439 -24.00 9.39 -25.46
N GLY A 440 -24.16 8.07 -25.41
CA GLY A 440 -25.36 7.37 -25.84
C GLY A 440 -26.56 7.67 -24.94
N GLU A 441 -26.38 7.60 -23.62
CA GLU A 441 -27.46 7.91 -22.65
C GLU A 441 -27.89 9.38 -22.76
N ILE A 442 -26.93 10.28 -22.92
CA ILE A 442 -27.21 11.70 -23.16
C ILE A 442 -27.99 11.89 -24.46
N ALA A 443 -27.69 11.14 -25.52
CA ALA A 443 -28.44 11.20 -26.77
C ALA A 443 -29.88 10.68 -26.61
N GLU A 444 -30.12 9.65 -25.78
CA GLU A 444 -31.48 9.23 -25.40
C GLU A 444 -32.23 10.37 -24.71
N LEU A 445 -31.61 11.03 -23.72
CA LEU A 445 -32.21 12.17 -23.01
C LEU A 445 -32.51 13.38 -23.90
N GLN A 446 -31.81 13.49 -25.03
CA GLN A 446 -32.03 14.52 -26.06
C GLN A 446 -33.03 14.09 -27.14
N ASN A 447 -33.66 12.92 -27.02
CA ASN A 447 -34.54 12.33 -28.04
C ASN A 447 -33.85 12.15 -29.41
N LYS A 448 -32.59 11.71 -29.42
CA LYS A 448 -31.78 11.44 -30.62
C LYS A 448 -31.42 9.95 -30.71
N PRO A 449 -32.39 9.06 -31.02
CA PRO A 449 -32.19 7.61 -30.96
C PRO A 449 -31.12 7.09 -31.92
N ASP A 450 -31.01 7.67 -33.12
CA ASP A 450 -29.98 7.28 -34.11
C ASP A 450 -28.56 7.53 -33.57
N VAL A 451 -28.38 8.67 -32.89
CA VAL A 451 -27.10 9.05 -32.27
C VAL A 451 -26.81 8.14 -31.07
N ALA A 452 -27.84 7.84 -30.27
CA ALA A 452 -27.70 6.92 -29.13
C ALA A 452 -27.24 5.53 -29.60
N GLN A 453 -27.90 4.98 -30.62
CA GLN A 453 -27.55 3.69 -31.21
C GLN A 453 -26.11 3.69 -31.74
N GLN A 454 -25.70 4.75 -32.44
CA GLN A 454 -24.32 4.88 -32.93
C GLN A 454 -23.31 4.87 -31.77
N ARG A 455 -23.55 5.64 -30.71
CA ARG A 455 -22.64 5.74 -29.57
C ARG A 455 -22.55 4.46 -28.77
N TYR A 456 -23.66 3.75 -28.55
CA TYR A 456 -23.60 2.45 -27.89
C TYR A 456 -22.87 1.39 -28.72
N ALA A 457 -23.04 1.39 -30.04
CA ALA A 457 -22.28 0.51 -30.92
C ALA A 457 -20.77 0.80 -30.88
N GLU A 458 -20.39 2.09 -30.85
CA GLU A 458 -19.00 2.52 -30.68
C GLU A 458 -18.43 2.08 -29.33
N ALA A 459 -19.16 2.32 -28.23
CA ALA A 459 -18.76 1.89 -26.89
C ALA A 459 -18.56 0.36 -26.82
N LYS A 460 -19.47 -0.41 -27.43
CA LYS A 460 -19.34 -1.87 -27.53
C LYS A 460 -18.07 -2.27 -28.29
N SER A 461 -17.80 -1.66 -29.44
CA SER A 461 -16.61 -1.96 -30.24
C SER A 461 -15.32 -1.64 -29.47
N LEU A 462 -15.29 -0.54 -28.73
CA LEU A 462 -14.16 -0.18 -27.87
C LEU A 462 -13.98 -1.22 -26.76
N ALA A 463 -15.06 -1.60 -26.08
CA ALA A 463 -15.02 -2.60 -25.02
C ALA A 463 -14.53 -3.97 -25.52
N GLN A 464 -14.96 -4.39 -26.71
CA GLN A 464 -14.48 -5.61 -27.38
C GLN A 464 -12.99 -5.57 -27.68
N GLY A 465 -12.49 -4.42 -28.16
CA GLY A 465 -11.06 -4.23 -28.43
C GLY A 465 -10.19 -4.34 -27.17
N LEU A 466 -10.76 -4.03 -25.99
CA LEU A 466 -10.09 -4.09 -24.70
C LEU A 466 -10.31 -5.42 -23.95
N GLY A 467 -11.23 -6.27 -24.41
CA GLY A 467 -11.68 -7.44 -23.65
C GLY A 467 -12.46 -7.08 -22.38
N TYR A 468 -13.12 -5.92 -22.37
CA TYR A 468 -13.89 -5.43 -21.22
C TYR A 468 -15.33 -5.97 -21.24
N GLU A 469 -15.52 -7.17 -20.67
CA GLU A 469 -16.80 -7.90 -20.73
C GLU A 469 -17.99 -7.13 -20.15
N GLU A 470 -17.81 -6.42 -19.03
CA GLU A 470 -18.91 -5.65 -18.42
C GLU A 470 -19.33 -4.50 -19.34
N GLY A 471 -18.38 -3.82 -19.98
CA GLY A 471 -18.66 -2.77 -20.96
C GLY A 471 -19.41 -3.29 -22.19
N ILE A 472 -19.08 -4.49 -22.66
CA ILE A 472 -19.79 -5.16 -23.75
C ILE A 472 -21.24 -5.45 -23.33
N ALA A 473 -21.43 -6.03 -22.15
CA ALA A 473 -22.75 -6.39 -21.63
C ALA A 473 -23.65 -5.15 -21.46
N MET A 474 -23.13 -4.06 -20.88
CA MET A 474 -23.86 -2.80 -20.72
C MET A 474 -24.29 -2.21 -22.07
N ALA A 475 -23.38 -2.14 -23.04
CA ALA A 475 -23.69 -1.61 -24.36
C ALA A 475 -24.72 -2.48 -25.12
N ASP A 476 -24.64 -3.80 -24.96
CA ASP A 476 -25.62 -4.73 -25.54
C ASP A 476 -27.02 -4.58 -24.94
N GLU A 477 -27.12 -4.34 -23.63
CA GLU A 477 -28.39 -4.07 -22.98
C GLU A 477 -29.01 -2.76 -23.49
N ALA A 478 -28.22 -1.68 -23.59
CA ALA A 478 -28.68 -0.39 -24.10
C ALA A 478 -29.15 -0.47 -25.56
N LEU A 479 -28.40 -1.18 -26.42
CA LEU A 479 -28.80 -1.39 -27.83
C LEU A 479 -30.10 -2.19 -27.95
N LYS A 480 -30.32 -3.19 -27.10
CA LYS A 480 -31.61 -3.93 -27.05
C LYS A 480 -32.75 -3.05 -26.56
N ARG A 481 -32.49 -2.13 -25.64
CA ARG A 481 -33.51 -1.19 -25.12
C ARG A 481 -34.01 -0.24 -26.21
N LEU A 482 -33.14 0.24 -27.09
CA LEU A 482 -33.52 1.12 -28.21
C LEU A 482 -34.34 0.46 -29.31
N GLN A 483 -34.37 -0.88 -29.35
CA GLN A 483 -35.15 -1.64 -30.34
C GLN A 483 -36.60 -1.88 -29.91
N LYS A 484 -36.93 -1.57 -28.65
CA LYS A 484 -38.29 -1.63 -28.09
C LYS A 484 -38.95 -0.27 -28.20
#